data_AF-A0A1Z4BL85-F1
#
_entry.id   AF-A0A1Z4BL85-F1
#
_cell.length_a   1.000
_cell.length_b   1.000
_cell.length_c   1.000
_cell.angle_alpha   90.00
_cell.angle_beta   90.00
_cell.angle_gamma   90.00
#
_symmetry.space_group_name_H-M   'P 1'
#
loop_
_entity.id
_entity.type
_entity.pdbx_description
1 polymer ?
#
loop_
_entity_poly.entity_id
_entity_poly.type
_entity_poly.pdbx_seq_one_letter_code
_entity_poly.pdbx_strand_id
1 'polypeptide(L)' 'MTTEEKRAFEKQMWDKHRIQIAFKENEQPYDENKVYFPEKVAAAKELFSKLGHPKDFLPKITK' A
#
# COMPACT_ATOMS: atom_id res chain seq x y z
N MET A 1 -16.25 19.56 -7.33
CA MET A 1 -15.74 18.51 -8.22
C MET A 1 -16.72 17.36 -8.24
N THR A 2 -17.28 17.07 -9.40
CA THR A 2 -18.22 15.96 -9.59
C THR A 2 -17.46 14.63 -9.65
N THR A 3 -18.18 13.52 -9.57
CA THR A 3 -17.61 12.16 -9.59
C THR A 3 -16.91 11.86 -10.91
N GLU A 4 -17.40 12.43 -12.00
CA GLU A 4 -16.86 12.26 -13.36
C GLU A 4 -15.53 13.00 -13.51
N GLU A 5 -15.44 14.22 -12.97
CA GLU A 5 -14.21 15.02 -12.98
C GLU A 5 -13.07 14.33 -12.21
N LYS A 6 -13.40 13.68 -11.08
CA LYS A 6 -12.42 12.93 -10.29
C LYS A 6 -11.84 11.74 -11.07
N ARG A 7 -12.68 10.97 -11.77
CA ARG A 7 -12.23 9.83 -12.59
C ARG A 7 -11.39 10.28 -13.78
N ALA A 8 -11.76 11.40 -14.41
CA ALA A 8 -10.98 11.97 -15.51
C ALA A 8 -9.59 12.41 -15.05
N PHE A 9 -9.50 13.05 -13.89
CA PHE A 9 -8.22 13.46 -13.29
C PHE A 9 -7.34 12.26 -12.90
N GLU A 10 -7.93 11.22 -12.33
CA GLU A 10 -7.22 9.98 -11.98
C GLU A 10 -6.62 9.29 -13.20
N LYS A 11 -7.41 9.14 -14.28
CA LYS A 11 -6.94 8.59 -15.55
C LYS A 11 -5.79 9.43 -16.14
N GLN A 12 -5.92 10.75 -16.11
CA GLN A 12 -4.87 11.66 -16.58
C GLN A 12 -3.56 11.48 -15.81
N MET A 13 -3.63 11.24 -14.50
CA MET A 13 -2.44 10.98 -13.68
C MET A 13 -1.80 9.64 -14.04
N TRP A 14 -2.60 8.58 -14.25
CA TRP A 14 -2.06 7.28 -14.67
C TRP A 14 -1.36 7.37 -16.04
N ASP A 15 -1.98 8.04 -17.01
CA ASP A 15 -1.42 8.22 -18.36
C ASP A 15 -0.12 9.04 -18.31
N LYS A 16 -0.11 10.15 -17.56
CA LYS A 16 1.07 11.01 -17.39
C LYS A 16 2.26 10.26 -16.81
N HIS A 17 2.01 9.39 -15.84
CA HIS A 17 3.05 8.62 -15.16
C HIS A 17 3.31 7.25 -15.81
N ARG A 18 2.67 6.96 -16.95
CA ARG A 18 2.74 5.66 -17.66
C ARG A 18 2.45 4.47 -16.73
N ILE A 19 1.56 4.67 -15.77
CA ILE A 19 1.15 3.63 -14.83
C ILE A 19 0.17 2.71 -15.56
N GLN A 20 0.66 1.56 -16.02
CA GLN A 20 -0.17 0.51 -16.59
C GLN A 20 -0.59 -0.44 -15.46
N ILE A 21 -1.83 -0.27 -14.97
CA ILE A 21 -2.43 -1.21 -14.02
C ILE A 21 -2.97 -2.39 -14.84
N ALA A 22 -2.15 -3.42 -15.02
CA ALA A 22 -2.61 -4.70 -15.53
C ALA A 22 -2.94 -5.59 -14.33
N PHE A 23 -4.20 -6.00 -14.22
CA PHE A 23 -4.58 -7.06 -13.29
C PHE A 23 -3.99 -8.37 -13.83
N LYS A 24 -2.93 -8.87 -13.19
CA LYS A 24 -2.52 -10.25 -13.39
C LYS A 24 -3.36 -11.12 -12.48
N GLU A 25 -4.06 -12.09 -13.05
CA GLU A 25 -4.69 -13.21 -12.33
C GLU A 25 -3.62 -14.17 -11.76
N ASN A 26 -2.57 -13.62 -11.14
CA ASN A 26 -1.66 -14.43 -10.35
C ASN A 26 -2.34 -14.69 -9.01
N GLU A 27 -3.22 -15.70 -8.98
CA GLU A 27 -3.70 -16.36 -7.77
C GLU A 27 -2.57 -17.16 -7.10
N GLN A 28 -1.39 -16.56 -6.93
CA GLN A 28 -0.45 -17.13 -5.96
C GLN A 28 -1.08 -16.87 -4.59
N PRO A 29 -1.42 -17.92 -3.81
CA PRO A 29 -1.89 -17.72 -2.46
C PRO A 29 -0.87 -16.87 -1.72
N TYR A 30 -1.36 -15.84 -1.03
CA TYR A 30 -0.51 -14.98 -0.24
C TYR A 30 0.16 -15.85 0.83
N ASP A 31 1.47 -16.05 0.69
CA ASP A 31 2.26 -16.79 1.66
C ASP A 31 2.49 -15.90 2.89
N GLU A 32 1.65 -16.11 3.90
CA GLU A 32 1.69 -15.44 5.20
C GLU A 32 3.03 -15.64 5.92
N ASN A 33 3.79 -16.68 5.56
CA ASN A 33 5.09 -17.00 6.14
C ASN A 33 6.26 -16.42 5.35
N LYS A 34 6.03 -15.57 4.34
CA LYS A 34 7.12 -14.79 3.72
C LYS A 34 7.80 -13.97 4.81
N VAL A 35 8.96 -14.47 5.27
CA VAL A 35 9.84 -13.93 6.31
C VAL A 35 10.10 -12.42 6.15
N TYR A 36 9.98 -11.92 4.92
CA TYR A 36 10.04 -10.51 4.55
C TYR A 36 8.97 -9.62 5.18
N PHE A 37 7.77 -10.12 5.50
CA PHE A 37 6.70 -9.29 6.06
C PHE A 37 6.96 -8.91 7.52
N PRO A 38 7.31 -9.85 8.42
CA PRO A 38 7.66 -9.54 9.80
C PRO A 38 8.80 -8.52 9.94
N GLU A 39 9.89 -8.69 9.19
CA GLU A 39 11.06 -7.79 9.24
C GLU A 39 10.72 -6.38 8.74
N LYS A 40 9.99 -6.27 7.62
CA LYS A 40 9.56 -4.98 7.07
C LYS A 40 8.59 -4.26 8.00
N VAL A 41 7.70 -4.99 8.67
CA VAL A 41 6.77 -4.43 9.66
C VAL A 41 7.53 -3.92 10.89
N ALA A 42 8.56 -4.64 11.35
CA ALA A 42 9.41 -4.18 12.46
C ALA A 42 10.18 -2.90 12.08
N ALA A 43 10.82 -2.86 10.90
CA ALA A 43 11.53 -1.69 10.42
C ALA A 43 10.60 -0.47 10.23
N ALA A 44 9.40 -0.69 9.70
CA ALA A 44 8.40 0.36 9.58
C ALA A 44 7.99 0.91 10.96
N LYS A 45 7.69 0.04 11.93
CA LYS A 45 7.35 0.46 13.30
C LYS A 45 8.46 1.29 13.94
N GLU A 46 9.71 0.90 13.78
CA GLU A 46 10.87 1.65 14.28
C GLU A 46 10.98 3.04 13.64
N LEU A 47 10.84 3.11 12.32
CA LEU A 47 10.86 4.37 11.56
C LEU A 47 9.73 5.32 12.02
N PHE A 48 8.51 4.81 12.13
CA PHE A 48 7.37 5.60 12.60
C PHE A 48 7.54 6.08 14.04
N SER A 49 8.15 5.26 14.90
CA SER A 49 8.49 5.68 16.27
C SER A 49 9.52 6.82 16.28
N LYS A 50 10.51 6.80 15.37
CA LYS A 50 11.52 7.87 15.24
C LYS A 50 10.92 9.18 14.71
N LEU A 51 9.92 9.09 13.84
CA LEU A 51 9.20 10.24 13.27
C LEU A 51 8.15 10.84 14.21
N GLY A 52 7.95 10.28 15.41
CA GLY A 52 6.97 10.76 16.38
C GLY A 52 5.51 10.44 16.02
N HIS A 53 5.28 9.47 15.12
CA HIS A 53 3.93 9.05 14.78
C HIS A 53 3.27 8.27 15.94
N PRO A 54 1.93 8.36 16.09
CA PRO A 54 1.20 7.58 17.09
C PRO A 54 1.46 6.08 16.89
N LYS A 55 1.70 5.35 17.99
CA LYS A 55 2.00 3.91 17.96
C LYS A 55 0.89 3.08 17.31
N ASP A 56 -0.34 3.60 17.28
CA ASP A 56 -1.52 2.97 16.70
C ASP A 56 -1.77 3.33 15.23
N PHE A 57 -0.83 4.04 14.58
CA PHE A 57 -0.97 4.42 13.17
C PHE A 57 -0.96 3.20 12.23
N LEU A 58 -0.17 2.17 12.56
CA LEU A 58 -0.19 0.91 11.82
C LEU A 58 -1.23 -0.03 12.42
N PRO A 59 -2.14 -0.61 11.61
CA PRO A 59 -3.12 -1.57 12.11
C PRO A 59 -2.40 -2.75 12.76
N LYS A 60 -2.89 -3.15 13.94
CA LYS A 60 -2.42 -4.37 14.60
C LYS A 60 -2.75 -5.54 13.69
N ILE A 61 -1.73 -6.18 13.14
CA ILE A 61 -1.87 -7.45 12.43
C ILE A 61 -2.34 -8.45 13.50
N THR A 62 -3.63 -8.75 13.48
CA THR A 62 -4.26 -9.77 14.32
C THR A 62 -4.32 -11.05 13.48
N LYS A 63 -3.89 -12.17 14.08
CA LYS A 63 -3.90 -13.50 13.46
C LYS A 63 -5.32 -14.01 13.29
#